data_AF-A0A401LAD9-F1
#
_entry.id   AF-A0A401LAD9-F1
#
_cell.length_a   1.000
_cell.length_b   1.000
_cell.length_c   1.000
_cell.angle_alpha   90.00
_cell.angle_beta   90.00
_cell.angle_gamma   90.00
#
_symmetry.space_group_name_H-M   'P 1'
#
loop_
_entity.id
_entity.type
_entity.pdbx_description
1 polymer ?
#
loop_
_entity_poly.entity_id
_entity_poly.type
_entity_poly.pdbx_seq_one_letter_code
_entity_poly.pdbx_strand_id
1 'polypeptide(L)' 'MTQKTGALIFDETADRYDIRFDIADYYGGLHCGECMDVFTGGKWKPTRIEYGDNWYLVGIRAEDLNGLRVRI' A
#
# COMPACT_ATOMS: atom_id res chain seq x y z
N MET A 1 11.33 8.26 -13.74
CA MET A 1 10.57 8.52 -12.51
C MET A 1 11.29 7.81 -11.37
N THR A 2 11.54 8.49 -10.27
CA THR A 2 12.23 7.89 -9.11
C THR A 2 11.19 7.12 -8.31
N GLN A 3 11.40 5.82 -8.17
CA GLN A 3 10.51 4.95 -7.41
C GLN A 3 10.64 5.28 -5.92
N LYS A 4 9.54 5.65 -5.26
CA LYS A 4 9.52 5.92 -3.82
C LYS A 4 9.14 4.65 -3.07
N THR A 5 9.85 4.37 -1.98
CA THR A 5 9.54 3.25 -1.09
C THR A 5 8.93 3.80 0.20
N GLY A 6 7.88 3.16 0.68
CA GLY A 6 7.20 3.54 1.92
C GLY A 6 6.57 2.34 2.61
N ALA A 7 5.77 2.63 3.64
CA ALA A 7 4.95 1.64 4.33
C ALA A 7 3.47 1.96 4.12
N LEU A 8 2.67 0.92 3.86
CA LEU A 8 1.22 1.04 3.91
C LEU A 8 0.78 1.35 5.34
N ILE A 9 -0.12 2.32 5.47
CA ILE A 9 -0.75 2.68 6.73
C ILE A 9 -2.25 2.85 6.49
N PHE A 10 -3.07 2.50 7.47
CA PHE A 10 -4.48 2.85 7.44
C PHE A 10 -4.67 4.27 8.00
N ASP A 11 -5.26 5.16 7.20
CA ASP A 11 -5.67 6.48 7.65
C ASP A 11 -7.11 6.41 8.17
N GLU A 12 -7.25 6.42 9.49
CA GLU A 12 -8.55 6.39 10.18
C GLU A 12 -9.40 7.63 9.91
N THR A 13 -8.81 8.76 9.49
CA THR A 13 -9.56 9.99 9.21
C THR A 13 -10.21 9.96 7.82
N ALA A 14 -9.54 9.31 6.86
CA ALA A 14 -9.99 9.17 5.49
C ALA A 14 -10.64 7.80 5.19
N ASP A 15 -10.62 6.88 6.16
CA ASP A 15 -11.13 5.50 6.08
C ASP A 15 -10.53 4.71 4.90
N ARG A 16 -9.24 4.94 4.62
CA ARG A 16 -8.53 4.30 3.51
C ARG A 16 -7.05 4.12 3.79
N TYR A 17 -6.43 3.21 3.05
CA TYR A 17 -4.98 3.04 3.11
C TYR A 17 -4.25 4.22 2.44
N ASP A 18 -3.08 4.55 2.96
CA ASP A 18 -2.12 5.51 2.41
C ASP A 18 -0.71 4.91 2.44
N ILE A 19 0.25 5.57 1.80
CA ILE A 19 1.66 5.22 1.84
C ILE A 19 2.42 6.33 2.56
N ARG A 20 3.07 5.99 3.67
CA ARG A 20 4.04 6.88 4.34
C ARG A 20 5.43 6.66 3.76
N PHE A 21 6.01 7.68 3.15
CA PHE A 21 7.37 7.65 2.60
C PHE A 21 8.42 8.11 3.62
N ASP A 22 8.07 9.10 4.46
CA ASP A 22 8.94 9.65 5.50
C ASP A 22 8.09 10.20 6.67
N ILE A 23 8.69 10.92 7.62
CA ILE A 23 8.03 11.45 8.82
C ILE A 23 6.80 12.30 8.46
N ALA A 24 6.92 13.14 7.43
CA ALA A 24 5.89 14.10 6.99
C ALA A 24 5.54 13.97 5.48
N ASP A 25 6.02 12.91 4.80
CA ASP A 25 5.77 12.68 3.37
C ASP A 25 4.84 11.48 3.20
N TYR A 26 3.69 11.71 2.58
CA TYR A 26 2.59 10.76 2.42
C TYR A 26 2.05 10.83 1.00
N TYR A 27 1.45 9.73 0.54
CA TYR A 27 0.88 9.67 -0.81
C TYR A 27 -0.43 10.46 -0.94
N GLY A 28 -1.26 10.51 0.11
CA GLY A 28 -2.54 11.24 0.12
C GLY A 28 -3.77 10.32 0.06
N GLY A 29 -3.56 9.03 0.33
CA GLY A 29 -4.58 8.00 0.35
C GLY A 29 -4.75 7.33 -1.01
N LEU A 30 -4.93 6.02 -0.96
CA LEU A 30 -5.03 5.15 -2.12
C LEU A 30 -6.47 4.94 -2.54
N HIS A 31 -6.66 4.75 -3.84
CA HIS A 31 -7.93 4.42 -4.48
C HIS A 31 -7.90 3.01 -5.08
N CYS A 32 -9.08 2.41 -5.22
CA CYS A 32 -9.23 1.16 -5.95
C CYS A 32 -8.63 1.27 -7.35
N GLY A 33 -7.86 0.27 -7.74
CA GLY A 33 -7.22 0.21 -9.03
C GLY A 33 -5.78 0.73 -9.06
N GLU A 34 -5.30 1.38 -7.99
CA GLU A 34 -3.91 1.86 -7.94
C GLU A 34 -2.91 0.70 -7.81
N CYS A 35 -1.86 0.77 -8.63
CA CYS A 35 -0.83 -0.25 -8.73
C CYS A 35 0.43 0.15 -7.95
N MET A 36 1.00 -0.82 -7.24
CA MET A 36 2.27 -0.67 -6.52
C MET A 36 2.97 -2.03 -6.45
N ASP A 37 4.25 -2.04 -6.07
CA ASP A 37 4.92 -3.28 -5.70
C ASP A 37 4.95 -3.44 -4.18
N VAL A 38 4.71 -4.65 -3.66
CA VAL A 38 4.91 -5.00 -2.25
C VAL A 38 6.13 -5.89 -2.08
N PHE A 39 6.91 -5.68 -1.01
CA PHE A 39 8.06 -6.51 -0.69
C PHE A 39 7.64 -7.71 0.17
N THR A 40 7.65 -8.91 -0.41
CA THR A 40 7.30 -10.14 0.31
C THR A 40 8.04 -11.35 -0.26
N GLY A 41 8.49 -12.25 0.62
CA GLY A 41 9.30 -13.41 0.24
C GLY A 41 10.63 -13.02 -0.44
N GLY A 42 11.26 -11.93 0.03
CA GLY A 42 12.57 -11.47 -0.46
C GLY A 42 12.56 -10.80 -1.84
N LYS A 43 11.39 -10.52 -2.42
CA LYS A 43 11.26 -9.85 -3.73
C LYS A 43 10.09 -8.87 -3.77
N TRP A 44 10.19 -7.93 -4.70
CA TRP A 44 9.09 -7.05 -5.07
C TRP A 44 8.10 -7.81 -5.95
N LYS A 45 6.81 -7.70 -5.63
CA LYS A 45 5.72 -8.28 -6.41
C LYS A 45 4.71 -7.19 -6.77
N PRO A 46 4.29 -7.10 -8.05
CA PRO A 46 3.27 -6.16 -8.44
C PRO A 46 1.93 -6.56 -7.83
N THR A 47 1.19 -5.56 -7.40
CA THR A 47 -0.16 -5.71 -6.86
C THR A 47 -1.00 -4.51 -7.25
N ARG A 48 -2.30 -4.64 -7.04
CA ARG A 48 -3.27 -3.57 -7.15
C ARG A 48 -4.09 -3.54 -5.88
N ILE A 49 -4.31 -2.36 -5.31
CA ILE A 49 -5.17 -2.21 -4.14
C ILE A 49 -6.63 -2.10 -4.59
N GLU A 50 -7.51 -2.78 -3.86
CA GLU A 50 -8.94 -2.83 -4.13
C GLU A 50 -9.70 -2.81 -2.79
N TYR A 51 -10.99 -2.51 -2.87
CA TYR A 51 -11.91 -2.52 -1.74
C TYR A 51 -13.09 -3.44 -2.03
N GLY A 52 -13.32 -4.40 -1.13
CA GLY A 52 -14.48 -5.31 -1.14
C GLY A 52 -15.17 -5.26 0.22
N ASP A 53 -15.17 -6.38 0.96
CA ASP A 53 -15.59 -6.40 2.36
C ASP A 53 -14.61 -5.62 3.27
N ASN A 54 -13.34 -5.55 2.86
CA ASN A 54 -12.26 -4.75 3.45
C ASN A 54 -11.26 -4.38 2.34
N TRP A 55 -10.30 -3.50 2.65
CA TRP A 55 -9.16 -3.23 1.78
C TRP A 55 -8.29 -4.48 1.59
N TYR A 56 -7.90 -4.78 0.35
CA TYR A 56 -7.04 -5.92 0.04
C TYR A 56 -6.11 -5.66 -1.14
N LEU A 57 -5.09 -6.50 -1.26
CA LEU A 57 -4.09 -6.46 -2.33
C LEU A 57 -4.30 -7.64 -3.29
N VAL A 58 -4.54 -7.35 -4.57
CA VAL A 58 -4.74 -8.38 -5.58
C VAL A 58 -3.47 -9.20 -5.78
N GLY A 59 -3.57 -10.50 -5.52
CA GLY A 59 -2.44 -11.45 -5.68
C GLY A 59 -1.49 -11.52 -4.49
N ILE A 60 -1.77 -10.78 -3.40
CA ILE A 60 -1.01 -10.80 -2.16
C ILE A 60 -1.93 -11.22 -1.02
N ARG A 61 -1.59 -12.31 -0.33
CA ARG A 61 -2.32 -12.75 0.86
C ARG A 61 -1.69 -12.12 2.09
N ALA A 62 -2.41 -11.20 2.73
CA ALA A 62 -2.08 -10.59 4.00
C ALA A 62 -3.39 -10.30 4.75
N GLU A 63 -3.43 -10.65 6.04
CA GLU A 63 -4.59 -10.36 6.90
C GLU A 63 -4.58 -8.90 7.38
N ASP A 64 -3.39 -8.32 7.55
CA ASP A 64 -3.15 -6.93 7.88
C ASP A 64 -2.21 -6.31 6.83
N LEU A 65 -2.59 -5.17 6.27
CA LEU A 65 -1.78 -4.46 5.28
C LEU A 65 -0.88 -3.40 5.92
N ASN A 66 -1.12 -3.06 7.20
CA ASN A 66 -0.32 -2.07 7.91
C ASN A 66 1.15 -2.49 8.00
N GLY A 67 2.04 -1.55 7.72
CA GLY A 67 3.49 -1.76 7.76
C GLY A 67 4.05 -2.54 6.57
N LEU A 68 3.23 -3.01 5.63
CA LEU A 68 3.73 -3.63 4.41
C LEU A 68 4.60 -2.64 3.65
N ARG A 69 5.84 -3.04 3.37
CA ARG A 69 6.78 -2.25 2.60
C ARG A 69 6.37 -2.26 1.14
N VAL A 70 6.09 -1.08 0.59
CA VAL A 70 5.62 -0.90 -0.79
C VAL A 70 6.49 0.10 -1.54
N ARG A 71 6.37 0.12 -2.86
CA ARG A 71 6.98 1.14 -3.71
C ARG A 71 6.09 1.50 -4.91
N ILE A 72 6.11 2.77 -5.29
CA ILE A 72 5.38 3.37 -6.43
C ILE A 72 6.33 4.23 -7.26
#